data_AF-A0A151XHR2-F1
#
_entry.id   AF-A0A151XHR2-F1
#
_cell.length_a   1.000
_cell.length_b   1.000
_cell.length_c   1.000
_cell.angle_alpha   90.00
_cell.angle_beta   90.00
_cell.angle_gamma   90.00
#
_symmetry.space_group_name_H-M   'P 1'
#
loop_
_entity.id
_entity.type
_entity.pdbx_description
1 polymer ?
#
loop_
_entity_poly.entity_id
_entity_poly.type
_entity_poly.pdbx_seq_one_letter_code
_entity_poly.pdbx_strand_id
1 'polypeptide(L)'
;MDAVKKQRKVFRMAFTKALTAFTTKMNSDCSKEDKMVAFQFLETKMTELDTMHSAYNQALFQSDLDVEVITKELESDDTYKSQYLTAKMRIMTVIELVKSFSPTGENYVKAITSLKNRFGRDDIVLEFYVRELLGLVLQNALKGNKKLALSGIYDKVECYIRALEILGVTTDKCAAMLYPLVESSLPEEVLRAWQRSGQREDRKEGTTGNY
;
A
#
# COMPACT_ATOMS: atom_id res chain seq x y z
N MET A 1 10.60 15.34 33.49
CA MET A 1 10.55 15.22 32.01
C MET A 1 10.46 13.76 31.56
N ASP A 2 11.31 12.86 32.06
CA ASP A 2 11.37 11.45 31.60
C ASP A 2 10.08 10.65 31.78
N ALA A 3 9.35 10.82 32.89
CA ALA A 3 8.08 10.14 33.13
C ALA A 3 7.03 10.51 32.06
N VAL A 4 6.89 11.80 31.75
CA VAL A 4 5.96 12.31 30.74
C VAL A 4 6.40 11.86 29.34
N LYS A 5 7.70 11.84 29.06
CA LYS A 5 8.27 11.32 27.80
C LYS A 5 7.93 9.84 27.60
N LYS A 6 8.10 9.02 28.64
CA LYS A 6 7.75 7.59 28.62
C LYS A 6 6.27 7.39 28.37
N GLN A 7 5.42 8.17 29.02
CA GLN A 7 3.97 8.08 28.84
C GLN A 7 3.53 8.54 27.44
N ARG A 8 4.08 9.64 26.90
CA ARG A 8 3.87 10.09 25.50
C ARG A 8 4.18 8.97 24.50
N LYS A 9 5.26 8.22 24.70
CA LYS A 9 5.59 7.06 23.84
C LYS A 9 4.49 5.99 23.85
N VAL A 10 3.90 5.69 25.01
CA VAL A 10 2.79 4.72 25.13
C VAL A 10 1.57 5.19 24.35
N PHE A 11 1.19 6.45 24.47
CA PHE A 11 0.04 7.00 23.74
C PHE A 11 0.29 7.09 22.24
N ARG A 12 1.51 7.43 21.80
CA ARG A 12 1.91 7.37 20.38
C ARG A 12 1.73 5.96 19.83
N MET A 13 2.21 4.94 20.54
CA MET A 13 2.02 3.55 20.13
C MET A 13 0.54 3.14 20.08
N ALA A 14 -0.26 3.60 21.04
CA ALA A 14 -1.71 3.34 21.05
C ALA A 14 -2.40 3.99 19.85
N PHE A 15 -2.09 5.26 19.55
CA PHE A 15 -2.59 5.97 18.37
C PHE A 15 -2.16 5.26 17.08
N THR A 16 -0.87 4.91 16.92
CA THR A 16 -0.40 4.23 15.71
C THR A 16 -1.14 2.91 15.49
N LYS A 17 -1.34 2.12 16.54
CA LYS A 17 -2.14 0.89 16.45
C LYS A 17 -3.59 1.16 16.03
N ALA A 18 -4.24 2.17 16.62
CA ALA A 18 -5.59 2.56 16.26
C ALA A 18 -5.68 3.05 14.80
N LEU A 19 -4.70 3.83 14.35
CA LEU A 19 -4.62 4.34 12.98
C LEU A 19 -4.42 3.21 11.97
N THR A 20 -3.55 2.25 12.26
CA THR A 20 -3.37 1.07 11.41
C THR A 20 -4.66 0.26 11.35
N ALA A 21 -5.31 -0.01 12.49
CA ALA A 21 -6.58 -0.73 12.54
C ALA A 21 -7.70 -0.02 11.77
N PHE A 22 -7.82 1.30 11.93
CA PHE A 22 -8.74 2.13 11.14
C PHE A 22 -8.45 2.04 9.64
N THR A 23 -7.17 2.17 9.25
CA THR A 23 -6.76 2.10 7.84
C THR A 23 -7.10 0.74 7.23
N THR A 24 -6.81 -0.36 7.94
CA THR A 24 -7.17 -1.71 7.52
C THR A 24 -8.68 -1.86 7.35
N LYS A 25 -9.48 -1.38 8.32
CA LYS A 25 -10.95 -1.41 8.22
C LYS A 25 -11.47 -0.58 7.05
N MET A 26 -10.94 0.62 6.83
CA MET A 26 -11.34 1.48 5.71
C MET A 26 -11.16 0.80 4.35
N ASN A 27 -10.07 0.05 4.17
CA ASN A 27 -9.74 -0.66 2.93
C ASN A 27 -10.42 -2.04 2.80
N SER A 28 -11.10 -2.52 3.85
CA SER A 28 -11.84 -3.79 3.83
C SER A 28 -13.31 -3.58 3.46
N ASP A 29 -13.97 -4.63 2.99
CA ASP A 29 -15.41 -4.70 2.72
C ASP A 29 -16.26 -4.86 3.99
N CYS A 30 -15.90 -4.15 5.07
CA CYS A 30 -16.71 -4.11 6.31
C CYS A 30 -17.80 -3.04 6.24
N SER A 31 -18.77 -3.16 7.15
CA SER A 31 -19.92 -2.25 7.24
C SER A 31 -19.50 -0.80 7.50
N LYS A 32 -20.38 0.14 7.18
CA LYS A 32 -20.15 1.57 7.47
C LYS A 32 -20.02 1.81 8.97
N GLU A 33 -20.81 1.11 9.76
CA GLU A 33 -20.85 1.16 11.21
C GLU A 33 -19.49 0.74 11.79
N ASP A 34 -18.89 -0.34 11.25
CA ASP A 34 -17.56 -0.80 11.66
C ASP A 34 -16.46 0.22 11.38
N LYS A 35 -16.55 0.91 10.24
CA LYS A 35 -15.62 2.00 9.86
C LYS A 35 -15.80 3.21 10.77
N MET A 36 -17.03 3.55 11.14
CA MET A 36 -17.34 4.63 12.06
C MET A 36 -16.83 4.36 13.48
N VAL A 37 -17.06 3.15 14.02
CA VAL A 37 -16.57 2.75 15.34
C VAL A 37 -15.04 2.79 15.38
N ALA A 38 -14.38 2.32 14.33
CA ALA A 38 -12.92 2.38 14.24
C ALA A 38 -12.38 3.82 14.21
N PHE A 39 -13.09 4.73 13.52
CA PHE A 39 -12.73 6.14 13.51
C PHE A 39 -12.96 6.82 14.86
N GLN A 40 -14.08 6.54 15.55
CA GLN A 40 -14.34 7.06 16.90
C GLN A 40 -13.26 6.61 17.89
N PHE A 41 -12.81 5.36 17.79
CA PHE A 41 -11.70 4.87 18.59
C PHE A 41 -10.40 5.62 18.26
N LEU A 42 -10.10 5.85 16.98
CA LEU A 42 -8.96 6.66 16.56
C LEU A 42 -9.03 8.11 17.07
N GLU A 43 -10.21 8.75 16.99
CA GLU A 43 -10.45 10.11 17.51
C GLU A 43 -10.22 10.17 19.02
N THR A 44 -10.69 9.16 19.76
CA THR A 44 -10.41 9.02 21.21
C THR A 44 -8.92 8.91 21.49
N LYS A 45 -8.17 8.14 20.69
CA LYS A 45 -6.71 8.03 20.87
C LYS A 45 -5.96 9.29 20.47
N MET A 46 -6.48 10.06 19.51
CA MET A 46 -5.90 11.35 19.15
C MET A 46 -6.08 12.39 20.27
N THR A 47 -7.26 12.48 20.90
CA THR A 47 -7.50 13.44 21.99
C THR A 47 -6.68 13.11 23.23
N GLU A 48 -6.55 11.82 23.58
CA GLU A 48 -5.63 11.35 24.62
C GLU A 48 -4.18 11.74 24.30
N LEU A 49 -3.75 11.54 23.04
CA LEU A 49 -2.40 11.86 22.61
C LEU A 49 -2.11 13.37 22.62
N ASP A 50 -3.05 14.21 22.16
CA ASP A 50 -2.92 15.67 22.17
C ASP A 50 -2.76 16.20 23.60
N THR A 51 -3.53 15.66 24.55
CA THR A 51 -3.39 15.99 25.97
C THR A 51 -1.98 15.69 26.48
N MET A 52 -1.42 14.55 26.07
CA MET A 52 -0.06 14.15 26.43
C MET A 52 1.02 14.96 25.71
N HIS A 53 0.81 15.32 24.44
CA HIS A 53 1.68 16.23 23.70
C HIS A 53 1.74 17.59 24.37
N SER A 54 0.60 18.17 24.76
CA SER A 54 0.56 19.44 25.50
C SER A 54 1.33 19.36 26.83
N ALA A 55 1.11 18.30 27.62
CA ALA A 55 1.82 18.11 28.89
C ALA A 55 3.34 17.93 28.71
N TYR A 56 3.75 17.18 27.67
CA TYR A 56 5.16 17.00 27.35
C TYR A 56 5.80 18.31 26.87
N ASN A 57 5.14 19.03 25.96
CA ASN A 57 5.64 20.28 25.40
C ASN A 57 5.77 21.35 26.49
N GLN A 58 4.85 21.42 27.45
CA GLN A 58 4.99 22.28 28.63
C GLN A 58 6.25 21.96 29.44
N ALA A 59 6.51 20.68 29.70
CA ALA A 59 7.72 20.25 30.42
C ALA A 59 9.00 20.44 29.58
N LEU A 60 8.90 20.38 28.26
CA LEU A 60 10.00 20.56 27.31
C LEU A 60 10.43 22.02 27.25
N PHE A 61 9.49 22.96 27.20
CA PHE A 61 9.79 24.41 27.21
C PHE A 61 10.38 24.91 28.53
N GLN A 62 10.18 24.17 29.63
CA GLN A 62 10.77 24.45 30.94
C GLN A 62 12.14 23.80 31.13
N SER A 63 12.65 23.06 30.14
CA SER A 63 13.93 22.37 30.21
C SER A 63 15.04 23.15 29.52
N ASP A 64 16.29 22.99 29.97
CA ASP A 64 17.48 23.59 29.34
C ASP A 64 17.94 22.83 28.08
N LEU A 65 17.00 22.27 27.32
CA LEU A 65 17.30 21.60 26.07
C LEU A 65 17.53 22.60 24.94
N ASP A 66 18.38 22.21 24.01
CA ASP A 66 18.69 23.02 22.83
C ASP A 66 17.44 23.24 21.94
N VAL A 67 17.37 24.42 21.33
CA VAL A 67 16.24 24.86 20.49
C VAL A 67 16.03 23.92 19.30
N GLU A 68 17.08 23.34 18.73
CA GLU A 68 16.97 22.40 17.61
C GLU A 68 16.30 21.09 18.05
N VAL A 69 16.60 20.63 19.27
CA VAL A 69 15.97 19.43 19.85
C VAL A 69 14.49 19.68 20.13
N ILE A 70 14.15 20.86 20.66
CA ILE A 70 12.76 21.26 20.91
C ILE A 70 11.96 21.30 19.60
N THR A 71 12.55 21.88 18.54
CA THR A 71 11.91 22.00 17.23
C THR A 71 11.60 20.63 16.62
N LYS A 72 12.58 19.70 16.63
CA LYS A 72 12.37 18.33 16.14
C LYS A 72 11.28 17.58 16.92
N GLU A 73 11.20 17.80 18.23
CA GLU A 73 10.18 17.18 19.07
C GLU A 73 8.77 17.72 18.78
N LEU A 74 8.62 19.02 18.47
CA LEU A 74 7.36 19.63 18.02
C LEU A 74 6.94 19.14 16.63
N GLU A 75 7.86 19.14 15.67
CA GLU A 75 7.62 18.60 14.33
C GLU A 75 7.15 17.13 14.39
N SER A 76 7.70 16.35 15.32
CA SER A 76 7.27 14.98 15.53
C SER A 76 5.80 14.87 15.94
N ASP A 77 5.24 15.82 16.69
CA ASP A 77 3.81 15.84 17.04
C ASP A 77 2.94 16.18 15.82
N ASP A 78 3.39 17.14 15.01
CA ASP A 78 2.69 17.53 13.78
C ASP A 78 2.53 16.36 12.81
N THR A 79 3.47 15.42 12.79
CA THR A 79 3.34 14.21 11.96
C THR A 79 2.12 13.37 12.35
N TYR A 80 1.84 13.18 13.65
CA TYR A 80 0.67 12.44 14.12
C TYR A 80 -0.63 13.19 13.82
N LYS A 81 -0.62 14.52 13.99
CA LYS A 81 -1.75 15.37 13.66
C LYS A 81 -2.08 15.35 12.18
N SER A 82 -1.07 15.41 11.31
CA SER A 82 -1.22 15.27 9.86
C SER A 82 -1.80 13.91 9.47
N GLN A 83 -1.29 12.82 10.07
CA GLN A 83 -1.83 11.47 9.86
C GLN A 83 -3.30 11.35 10.30
N TYR A 84 -3.65 11.90 11.46
CA TYR A 84 -5.02 11.93 11.95
C TYR A 84 -5.96 12.72 11.02
N LEU A 85 -5.56 13.92 10.61
CA LEU A 85 -6.36 14.76 9.71
C LEU A 85 -6.57 14.06 8.36
N THR A 86 -5.54 13.38 7.84
CA THR A 86 -5.67 12.57 6.62
C THR A 86 -6.70 11.45 6.80
N ALA A 87 -6.67 10.73 7.93
CA ALA A 87 -7.64 9.70 8.25
C ALA A 87 -9.07 10.26 8.38
N LYS A 88 -9.23 11.40 9.06
CA LYS A 88 -10.50 12.11 9.24
C LYS A 88 -11.10 12.56 7.91
N MET A 89 -10.29 13.14 7.02
CA MET A 89 -10.74 13.54 5.68
C MET A 89 -11.22 12.34 4.86
N ARG A 90 -10.53 11.20 4.93
CA ARG A 90 -10.96 9.98 4.21
C ARG A 90 -12.33 9.48 4.66
N ILE A 91 -12.61 9.44 5.96
CA ILE A 91 -13.94 9.00 6.42
C ILE A 91 -15.02 10.06 6.16
N MET A 92 -14.71 11.35 6.36
CA MET A 92 -15.68 12.44 6.12
C MET A 92 -16.09 12.51 4.66
N THR A 93 -15.15 12.40 3.72
CA THR A 93 -15.47 12.40 2.28
C THR A 93 -16.34 11.21 1.87
N VAL A 94 -16.17 10.04 2.50
CA VAL A 94 -17.05 8.88 2.32
C VAL A 94 -18.44 9.15 2.91
N ILE A 95 -18.52 9.72 4.12
CA ILE A 95 -19.79 10.03 4.80
C ILE A 95 -20.58 11.09 4.03
N GLU A 96 -19.95 12.17 3.60
CA GLU A 96 -20.58 13.25 2.85
C GLU A 96 -21.09 12.77 1.49
N LEU A 97 -20.30 11.95 0.79
CA LEU A 97 -20.74 11.34 -0.47
C LEU A 97 -21.95 10.43 -0.27
N VAL A 98 -22.02 9.68 0.82
CA VAL A 98 -23.20 8.84 1.12
C VAL A 98 -24.39 9.70 1.52
N LYS A 99 -24.18 10.76 2.31
CA LYS A 99 -25.23 11.69 2.75
C LYS A 99 -25.82 12.54 1.63
N SER A 100 -25.12 12.73 0.51
CA SER A 100 -25.67 13.44 -0.65
C SER A 100 -26.78 12.67 -1.37
N PHE A 101 -26.95 11.37 -1.06
CA PHE A 101 -28.04 10.56 -1.57
C PHE A 101 -29.18 10.49 -0.54
N SER A 102 -30.43 10.61 -0.99
CA SER A 102 -31.57 10.33 -0.11
C SER A 102 -31.61 8.82 0.23
N PRO A 103 -32.04 8.44 1.44
CA PRO A 103 -31.98 7.06 1.93
C PRO A 103 -33.10 6.18 1.33
N THR A 104 -33.05 5.96 0.01
CA THR A 104 -33.99 5.12 -0.75
C THR A 104 -33.28 3.92 -1.38
N GLY A 105 -34.02 2.83 -1.59
CA GLY A 105 -33.55 1.57 -2.22
C GLY A 105 -32.66 1.79 -3.46
N GLU A 106 -33.16 2.58 -4.40
CA GLU A 106 -32.50 2.89 -5.68
C GLU A 106 -31.22 3.71 -5.52
N ASN A 107 -31.16 4.56 -4.49
CA ASN A 107 -30.02 5.44 -4.26
C ASN A 107 -28.86 4.73 -3.55
N TYR A 108 -29.09 3.59 -2.88
CA TYR A 108 -27.99 2.78 -2.33
C TYR A 108 -27.06 2.28 -3.44
N VAL A 109 -27.62 1.78 -4.55
CA VAL A 109 -26.82 1.31 -5.69
C VAL A 109 -26.00 2.45 -6.29
N LYS A 110 -26.59 3.64 -6.43
CA LYS A 110 -25.88 4.84 -6.94
C LYS A 110 -24.78 5.30 -5.99
N ALA A 111 -25.01 5.30 -4.68
CA ALA A 111 -24.00 5.65 -3.69
C ALA A 111 -22.81 4.67 -3.70
N ILE A 112 -23.08 3.37 -3.81
CA ILE A 112 -22.05 2.32 -3.94
C ILE A 112 -21.23 2.55 -5.22
N THR A 113 -21.87 2.77 -6.36
CA THR A 113 -21.18 3.05 -7.63
C THR A 113 -20.33 4.31 -7.55
N SER A 114 -20.84 5.40 -6.95
CA SER A 114 -20.06 6.63 -6.74
C SER A 114 -18.87 6.42 -5.79
N LEU A 115 -19.02 5.61 -4.75
CA LEU A 115 -17.91 5.24 -3.87
C LEU A 115 -16.84 4.43 -4.61
N LYS A 116 -17.24 3.43 -5.39
CA LYS A 116 -16.32 2.63 -6.20
C LYS A 116 -15.57 3.50 -7.22
N ASN A 117 -16.28 4.37 -7.95
CA ASN A 117 -15.69 5.28 -8.91
C ASN A 117 -14.74 6.33 -8.29
N ARG A 118 -14.92 6.67 -7.00
CA ARG A 118 -14.08 7.66 -6.33
C ARG A 118 -12.87 7.04 -5.62
N PHE A 119 -13.02 5.85 -5.05
CA PHE A 119 -12.02 5.26 -4.15
C PHE A 119 -11.54 3.85 -4.55
N GLY A 120 -12.30 3.11 -5.36
CA GLY A 120 -11.99 1.74 -5.80
C GLY A 120 -11.91 1.66 -7.32
N ARG A 121 -11.19 2.60 -7.93
CA ARG A 121 -11.00 2.72 -9.38
C ARG A 121 -10.06 1.63 -9.88
N ASP A 122 -10.65 0.58 -10.45
CA ASP A 122 -9.94 -0.58 -11.00
C ASP A 122 -8.88 -0.15 -12.06
N ASP A 123 -9.12 0.95 -12.79
CA ASP A 123 -8.17 1.57 -13.74
C ASP A 123 -6.86 2.03 -13.09
N ILE A 124 -6.93 2.70 -11.93
CA ILE A 124 -5.74 3.19 -11.22
C ILE A 124 -4.96 2.00 -10.64
N VAL A 125 -5.67 1.02 -10.09
CA VAL A 125 -5.06 -0.17 -9.51
C VAL A 125 -4.34 -0.97 -10.60
N LEU A 126 -4.96 -1.10 -11.78
CA LEU A 126 -4.34 -1.70 -12.96
C LEU A 126 -3.07 -0.95 -13.35
N GLU A 127 -3.13 0.38 -13.46
CA GLU A 127 -1.95 1.21 -13.79
C GLU A 127 -0.81 1.02 -12.78
N PHE A 128 -1.13 0.94 -11.48
CA PHE A 128 -0.15 0.69 -10.43
C PHE A 128 0.61 -0.62 -10.64
N TYR A 129 -0.09 -1.73 -10.88
CA TYR A 129 0.56 -3.03 -11.10
C TYR A 129 1.37 -3.08 -12.40
N VAL A 130 0.90 -2.45 -13.48
CA VAL A 130 1.68 -2.32 -14.71
C VAL A 130 2.96 -1.52 -14.48
N ARG A 131 2.89 -0.44 -13.69
CA ARG A 131 4.03 0.40 -13.33
C ARG A 131 5.05 -0.33 -12.44
N GLU A 132 4.58 -1.15 -11.50
CA GLU A 132 5.43 -2.01 -10.67
C GLU A 132 6.17 -3.06 -11.52
N LEU A 133 5.48 -3.67 -12.49
CA LEU A 133 6.08 -4.62 -13.42
C LEU A 133 7.16 -3.94 -14.30
N LEU A 134 6.87 -2.75 -14.82
CA LEU A 134 7.87 -1.90 -15.50
C LEU A 134 9.04 -1.55 -14.56
N GLY A 135 8.77 -1.32 -13.28
CA GLY A 135 9.79 -1.11 -12.26
C GLY A 135 10.77 -2.28 -12.16
N LEU A 136 10.28 -3.53 -12.22
CA LEU A 136 11.14 -4.72 -12.25
C LEU A 136 12.00 -4.77 -13.51
N VAL A 137 11.44 -4.43 -14.68
CA VAL A 137 12.18 -4.34 -15.95
C VAL A 137 13.31 -3.32 -15.84
N LEU A 138 13.01 -2.12 -15.31
CA LEU A 138 14.00 -1.06 -15.15
C LEU A 138 15.09 -1.44 -14.14
N GLN A 139 14.74 -2.12 -13.04
CA GLN A 139 15.72 -2.63 -12.08
C GLN A 139 16.66 -3.68 -12.68
N ASN A 140 16.17 -4.47 -13.64
CA ASN A 140 16.98 -5.43 -14.37
C ASN A 140 17.89 -4.75 -15.43
N ALA A 141 17.35 -3.77 -16.16
CA ALA A 141 18.06 -3.09 -17.24
C ALA A 141 19.11 -2.06 -16.74
N LEU A 142 18.76 -1.28 -15.72
CA LEU A 142 19.64 -0.30 -15.11
C LEU A 142 20.47 -1.02 -14.06
N LYS A 143 21.76 -1.27 -14.33
CA LYS A 143 22.73 -2.01 -13.50
C LYS A 143 22.99 -1.37 -12.11
N GLY A 144 21.96 -1.24 -11.26
CA GLY A 144 22.01 -0.59 -9.96
C GLY A 144 22.02 -1.61 -8.82
N ASN A 145 23.21 -1.93 -8.31
CA ASN A 145 23.62 -2.46 -6.99
C ASN A 145 22.76 -3.44 -6.15
N LYS A 146 21.57 -3.90 -6.57
CA LYS A 146 20.77 -4.91 -5.87
C LYS A 146 20.10 -5.83 -6.90
N LYS A 147 20.84 -6.84 -7.36
CA LYS A 147 20.24 -7.97 -8.09
C LYS A 147 19.21 -8.63 -7.16
N LEU A 148 17.92 -8.58 -7.51
CA LEU A 148 16.90 -9.33 -6.80
C LEU A 148 17.19 -10.83 -6.99
N ALA A 149 16.99 -11.61 -5.93
CA ALA A 149 17.02 -13.06 -6.04
C ALA A 149 15.92 -13.51 -7.02
N LEU A 150 16.19 -14.56 -7.81
CA LEU A 150 15.24 -15.06 -8.81
C LEU A 150 13.89 -15.42 -8.19
N SER A 151 13.88 -16.01 -6.99
CA SER A 151 12.65 -16.27 -6.23
C SER A 151 11.85 -15.00 -5.96
N GLY A 152 12.52 -13.92 -5.55
CA GLY A 152 11.86 -12.63 -5.29
C GLY A 152 11.35 -11.93 -6.55
N ILE A 153 11.96 -12.18 -7.72
CA ILE A 153 11.43 -11.71 -9.01
C ILE A 153 10.17 -12.50 -9.36
N TYR A 154 10.24 -13.83 -9.27
CA TYR A 154 9.12 -14.72 -9.53
C TYR A 154 7.91 -14.38 -8.64
N ASP A 155 8.09 -14.30 -7.32
CA ASP A 155 7.01 -14.02 -6.38
C ASP A 155 6.31 -12.68 -6.68
N LYS A 156 7.09 -11.66 -7.07
CA LYS A 156 6.54 -10.35 -7.42
C LYS A 156 5.81 -10.37 -8.75
N VAL A 157 6.41 -10.95 -9.79
CA VAL A 157 5.78 -11.08 -11.11
C VAL A 157 4.47 -11.85 -10.99
N GLU A 158 4.47 -12.99 -10.30
CA GLU A 158 3.29 -13.81 -10.04
C GLU A 158 2.21 -13.03 -9.27
N CYS A 159 2.60 -12.27 -8.24
CA CYS A 159 1.68 -11.41 -7.50
C CYS A 159 1.02 -10.36 -8.40
N TYR A 160 1.81 -9.69 -9.25
CA TYR A 160 1.32 -8.65 -10.15
C TYR A 160 0.43 -9.23 -11.25
N ILE A 161 0.79 -10.37 -11.85
CA ILE A 161 -0.04 -11.06 -12.85
C ILE A 161 -1.39 -11.47 -12.24
N ARG A 162 -1.38 -12.12 -11.07
CA ARG A 162 -2.61 -12.54 -10.39
C ARG A 162 -3.51 -11.35 -10.05
N ALA A 163 -2.94 -10.23 -9.62
CA ALA A 163 -3.69 -9.02 -9.34
C ALA A 163 -4.32 -8.43 -10.61
N LEU A 164 -3.57 -8.42 -11.72
CA LEU A 164 -4.06 -7.99 -13.03
C LEU A 164 -5.19 -8.90 -13.55
N GLU A 165 -5.09 -10.21 -13.35
CA GLU A 165 -6.14 -11.18 -13.71
C GLU A 165 -7.46 -10.93 -12.95
N ILE A 166 -7.39 -10.66 -11.65
CA ILE A 166 -8.56 -10.30 -10.83
C ILE A 166 -9.23 -9.01 -11.35
N LEU A 167 -8.43 -8.08 -11.88
CA LEU A 167 -8.90 -6.82 -12.47
C LEU A 167 -9.39 -6.97 -13.92
N GLY A 168 -9.44 -8.19 -14.45
CA GLY A 168 -9.96 -8.50 -15.79
C GLY A 168 -8.94 -8.41 -16.92
N VAL A 169 -7.65 -8.18 -16.61
CA VAL A 169 -6.54 -8.32 -17.56
C VAL A 169 -6.25 -9.80 -17.71
N THR A 170 -6.86 -10.38 -18.73
CA THR A 170 -6.75 -11.81 -19.01
C THR A 170 -5.58 -12.08 -19.94
N THR A 171 -4.90 -13.21 -19.72
CA THR A 171 -3.66 -13.57 -20.43
C THR A 171 -3.89 -13.70 -21.94
N ASP A 172 -5.08 -14.06 -22.38
CA ASP A 172 -5.47 -14.10 -23.81
C ASP A 172 -5.45 -12.70 -24.45
N LYS A 173 -5.89 -11.66 -23.73
CA LYS A 173 -5.98 -10.29 -24.25
C LYS A 173 -4.66 -9.53 -24.18
N CYS A 174 -3.84 -9.83 -23.18
CA CYS A 174 -2.64 -9.05 -22.88
C CYS A 174 -1.33 -9.85 -22.93
N ALA A 175 -1.36 -11.13 -23.34
CA ALA A 175 -0.17 -11.97 -23.53
C ALA A 175 0.94 -11.26 -24.31
N ALA A 176 0.58 -10.63 -25.44
CA ALA A 176 1.54 -9.96 -26.32
C ALA A 176 2.31 -8.81 -25.62
N MET A 177 1.74 -8.23 -24.56
CA MET A 177 2.41 -7.21 -23.73
C MET A 177 3.07 -7.83 -22.50
N LEU A 178 2.40 -8.78 -21.83
CA LEU A 178 2.87 -9.38 -20.58
C LEU A 178 4.10 -10.26 -20.79
N TYR A 179 4.16 -11.05 -21.86
CA TYR A 179 5.32 -11.92 -22.14
C TYR A 179 6.64 -11.12 -22.25
N PRO A 180 6.73 -10.06 -23.10
CA PRO A 180 7.94 -9.24 -23.17
C PRO A 180 8.30 -8.56 -21.83
N LEU A 181 7.32 -8.13 -21.05
CA LEU A 181 7.55 -7.48 -19.76
C LEU A 181 8.12 -8.45 -18.72
N VAL A 182 7.56 -9.66 -18.64
CA VAL A 182 8.07 -10.72 -17.76
C VAL A 182 9.46 -11.13 -18.19
N GLU A 183 9.67 -11.40 -19.48
CA GLU A 183 10.98 -11.78 -20.01
C GLU A 183 12.05 -10.71 -19.70
N SER A 184 11.71 -9.43 -19.89
CA SER A 184 12.62 -8.30 -19.63
C SER A 184 12.89 -8.05 -18.14
N SER A 185 12.07 -8.59 -17.24
CA SER A 185 12.28 -8.51 -15.79
C SER A 185 13.29 -9.55 -15.28
N LEU A 186 13.57 -10.58 -16.07
CA LEU A 186 14.43 -11.70 -15.67
C LEU A 186 15.92 -11.42 -15.93
N PRO A 187 16.83 -11.89 -15.05
CA PRO A 187 18.26 -11.76 -15.29
C PRO A 187 18.70 -12.50 -16.55
N GLU A 188 19.61 -11.90 -17.32
CA GLU A 188 20.10 -12.46 -18.58
C GLU A 188 20.74 -13.85 -18.42
N GLU A 189 21.35 -14.12 -17.26
CA GLU A 189 21.90 -15.44 -16.90
C GLU A 189 20.83 -16.54 -16.92
N VAL A 190 19.62 -16.23 -16.47
CA VAL A 190 18.47 -17.15 -16.44
C VAL A 190 17.94 -17.38 -17.84
N LEU A 191 17.79 -16.30 -18.63
CA LEU A 191 17.35 -16.39 -20.03
C LEU A 191 18.31 -17.25 -20.87
N ARG A 192 19.62 -17.04 -20.72
CA ARG A 192 20.63 -17.87 -21.40
C ARG A 192 20.59 -19.34 -20.95
N ALA A 193 20.35 -19.60 -19.66
CA ALA A 193 20.21 -20.97 -19.17
C ALA A 193 18.98 -21.66 -19.79
N TRP A 194 17.85 -20.96 -19.87
CA TRP A 194 16.61 -21.44 -20.46
C TRP A 194 16.73 -21.72 -21.98
N GLN A 195 17.37 -20.83 -22.73
CA GLN A 195 17.64 -21.04 -24.16
C GLN A 195 18.52 -22.28 -24.41
N ARG A 196 19.51 -22.52 -23.54
CA ARG A 196 20.38 -23.71 -23.64
C ARG A 196 19.66 -25.01 -23.27
N SER A 197 18.67 -24.98 -22.38
CA SER A 197 17.85 -26.16 -22.09
C SER A 197 16.93 -26.50 -23.26
N GLY A 198 16.32 -25.52 -23.92
CA GLY A 198 15.46 -25.78 -25.10
C GLY A 198 16.22 -26.44 -26.26
N GLN A 199 17.42 -25.95 -26.59
CA GLN A 199 18.26 -26.55 -27.64
C GLN A 199 18.74 -27.98 -27.35
N ARG A 200 18.76 -28.40 -26.07
CA ARG A 200 19.10 -29.77 -25.69
C ARG A 200 17.93 -30.74 -25.89
N GLU A 201 16.68 -30.27 -25.89
CA GLU A 201 15.51 -31.09 -26.18
C GLU A 201 15.35 -31.31 -27.68
N ASP A 202 15.50 -30.26 -28.50
CA ASP A 202 15.47 -30.37 -29.97
C ASP A 202 16.50 -31.36 -30.54
N ARG A 203 17.67 -31.45 -29.89
CA ARG A 203 18.75 -32.36 -30.29
C ARG A 203 18.45 -33.83 -29.94
N LYS A 204 17.57 -34.09 -28.97
CA LYS A 204 17.17 -35.46 -28.59
C LYS A 204 16.08 -36.02 -29.51
N GLU A 205 15.17 -35.18 -30.01
CA GLU A 205 14.13 -35.61 -30.97
C GLU A 205 14.71 -35.93 -32.36
N GLY A 206 15.79 -35.26 -32.77
CA GLY A 206 16.48 -35.54 -34.05
C GLY A 206 17.30 -36.83 -34.08
N THR A 207 17.50 -37.52 -32.95
CA THR A 207 18.36 -38.72 -32.88
C THR A 207 17.57 -40.03 -32.74
N THR A 208 16.24 -39.98 -32.60
CA THR A 208 15.38 -41.18 -32.47
C THR A 208 14.81 -41.71 -33.79
N GLY A 209 15.11 -41.07 -34.92
CA GLY A 209 14.68 -41.51 -36.25
C GLY A 209 15.86 -41.91 -37.13
N ASN A 210 16.52 -43.03 -36.81
CA ASN A 210 17.34 -43.83 -37.73
C ASN A 210 17.77 -45.12 -37.02
N TYR A 211 16.85 -46.08 -36.96
CA TYR A 211 17.14 -47.51 -36.86
C TYR A 211 16.24 -48.24 -37.85
#